data_AF-A0A0G0FE85-F1
#
_entry.id   AF-A0A0G0FE85-F1
#
_cell.length_a   1.000
_cell.length_b   1.000
_cell.length_c   1.000
_cell.angle_alpha   90.00
_cell.angle_beta   90.00
_cell.angle_gamma   90.00
#
_symmetry.space_group_name_H-M   'P 1'
#
loop_
_entity.id
_entity.type
_entity.pdbx_description
1 polymer ?
#
loop_
_entity_poly.entity_id
_entity_poly.type
_entity_poly.pdbx_seq_one_letter_code
_entity_poly.pdbx_strand_id
1 'polypeptide(L)'
;MWYIIDMKSKIKNKNKSSLGEFMADKITNIVGSWKFIIFQSILLTIWIILNITAWINHWDPYPFILLNLVLSFQAAYTAPVILMSENRQAERDRKKEALDLATDRKAEREIEEIKIQLDRLEKNKIDRILDIINKKK
;
A
#
# COMPACT_ATOMS: atom_id res chain seq x y z
N MET A 1 20.88 21.87 -23.09
CA MET A 1 21.52 21.99 -21.76
C MET A 1 20.56 22.46 -20.67
N TRP A 2 19.65 23.39 -20.96
CA TRP A 2 18.62 23.89 -20.02
C TRP A 2 17.61 22.83 -19.51
N TYR A 3 17.19 21.88 -20.35
CA TYR A 3 16.21 20.85 -19.98
C TYR A 3 16.71 19.88 -18.88
N ILE A 4 18.01 19.57 -18.87
CA ILE A 4 18.63 18.66 -17.91
C ILE A 4 18.78 19.32 -16.52
N ILE A 5 18.94 20.64 -16.48
CA ILE A 5 19.07 21.42 -15.24
C ILE A 5 17.71 21.48 -14.50
N ASP A 6 16.60 21.69 -15.23
CA ASP A 6 15.26 21.65 -14.64
C ASP A 6 14.89 20.25 -14.12
N MET A 7 15.27 19.20 -14.85
CA MET A 7 15.01 17.83 -14.45
C MET A 7 15.76 17.45 -13.15
N LYS A 8 17.03 17.87 -13.00
CA LYS A 8 17.78 17.71 -11.74
C LYS A 8 17.20 18.57 -10.60
N SER A 9 16.62 19.73 -10.90
CA SER A 9 15.95 20.59 -9.90
C SER A 9 14.68 19.94 -9.36
N LYS A 10 13.84 19.37 -10.23
CA LYS A 10 12.61 18.64 -9.85
C LYS A 10 12.90 17.34 -9.10
N ILE A 11 14.01 16.67 -9.38
CA ILE A 11 14.43 15.45 -8.65
C ILE A 11 14.95 15.79 -7.24
N LYS A 12 15.57 16.96 -7.04
CA LYS A 12 16.14 17.35 -5.74
C LYS A 12 15.09 17.78 -4.70
N ASN A 13 13.85 18.06 -5.11
CA ASN A 13 12.78 18.53 -4.22
C ASN A 13 11.75 17.45 -3.86
N LYS A 14 12.11 16.16 -4.00
CA LYS A 14 11.25 15.02 -3.62
C LYS A 14 11.65 14.36 -2.28
N ASN A 15 12.61 14.96 -1.57
CA ASN A 15 13.14 14.48 -0.28
C ASN A 15 13.07 15.56 0.81
N LYS A 16 12.00 16.35 0.82
CA LYS A 16 11.50 16.87 2.09
C LYS A 16 10.39 15.93 2.49
N SER A 17 10.76 14.78 3.06
CA SER A 17 9.83 14.02 3.88
C SER A 17 9.28 15.01 4.89
N SER A 18 8.07 15.50 4.63
CA SER A 18 7.41 16.45 5.52
C SER A 18 7.42 15.80 6.90
N LEU A 19 7.67 16.55 7.97
CA LEU A 19 7.64 15.98 9.33
C LEU A 19 6.34 15.17 9.56
N GLY A 20 5.24 15.60 8.92
CA GLY A 20 3.99 14.85 8.87
C GLY A 20 4.08 13.47 8.19
N GLU A 21 4.83 13.33 7.09
CA GLU A 21 5.01 12.04 6.40
C GLU A 21 5.82 11.06 7.25
N PHE A 22 6.91 11.51 7.88
CA PHE A 22 7.71 10.66 8.75
C PHE A 22 6.95 10.25 10.03
N MET A 23 6.22 11.20 10.64
CA MET A 23 5.40 10.90 11.80
C MET A 23 4.22 9.98 11.44
N ALA A 24 3.57 10.19 10.31
CA ALA A 24 2.50 9.32 9.83
C ALA A 24 2.99 7.89 9.54
N ASP A 25 4.17 7.72 8.94
CA ASP A 25 4.78 6.39 8.73
C ASP A 25 5.09 5.69 10.05
N LYS A 26 5.61 6.40 11.05
CA LYS A 26 5.84 5.83 12.38
C LYS A 26 4.54 5.47 13.10
N ILE A 27 3.55 6.36 13.09
CA ILE A 27 2.27 6.16 13.77
C ILE A 27 1.53 4.97 13.14
N THR A 28 1.54 4.84 11.81
CA THR A 28 0.92 3.70 11.10
C THR A 28 1.51 2.37 11.57
N ASN A 29 2.85 2.28 11.64
CA ASN A 29 3.55 1.08 12.06
C ASN A 29 3.32 0.74 13.55
N ILE A 30 3.06 1.75 14.38
CA ILE A 30 2.80 1.56 15.81
C ILE A 30 1.35 1.13 16.06
N VAL A 31 0.38 1.82 15.45
CA VAL A 31 -1.06 1.54 15.64
C VAL A 31 -1.46 0.18 15.03
N GLY A 32 -0.82 -0.24 13.93
CA GLY A 32 -1.05 -1.56 13.32
C GLY A 32 -0.36 -2.73 13.99
N SER A 33 0.42 -2.51 15.07
CA SER A 33 1.20 -3.58 15.70
C SER A 33 0.41 -4.32 16.79
N TRP A 34 0.48 -5.65 16.78
CA TRP A 34 -0.04 -6.49 17.87
C TRP A 34 0.48 -6.10 19.27
N LYS A 35 1.70 -5.54 19.34
CA LYS A 35 2.29 -5.06 20.60
C LYS A 35 1.57 -3.84 21.17
N PHE A 36 1.03 -2.96 20.32
CA PHE A 36 0.31 -1.76 20.75
C PHE A 36 -1.03 -2.11 21.40
N ILE A 37 -1.77 -3.06 20.79
CA ILE A 37 -3.05 -3.54 21.33
C ILE A 37 -2.85 -4.14 22.73
N ILE A 38 -1.80 -4.94 22.92
CA ILE A 38 -1.47 -5.53 24.22
C ILE A 38 -1.13 -4.45 25.25
N PHE A 39 -0.26 -3.49 24.89
CA PHE A 39 0.10 -2.38 25.78
C PHE A 39 -1.11 -1.54 26.20
N GLN A 40 -1.96 -1.17 25.23
CA GLN A 40 -3.18 -0.41 25.48
C GLN A 40 -4.17 -1.17 26.37
N SER A 41 -4.32 -2.48 26.16
CA SER A 41 -5.17 -3.34 26.98
C SER A 41 -4.67 -3.45 28.42
N ILE A 42 -3.36 -3.56 28.62
CA ILE A 42 -2.74 -3.56 29.95
C ILE A 42 -2.94 -2.21 30.62
N LEU A 43 -2.71 -1.10 29.92
CA LEU A 43 -2.91 0.25 30.46
C LEU A 43 -4.36 0.47 30.91
N LEU A 44 -5.34 0.06 30.10
CA LEU A 44 -6.77 0.11 30.46
C LEU A 44 -7.07 -0.76 31.68
N THR A 45 -6.53 -1.97 31.72
CA THR A 45 -6.73 -2.91 32.85
C THR A 45 -6.16 -2.34 34.14
N ILE A 46 -4.94 -1.78 34.11
CA ILE A 46 -4.31 -1.11 35.25
C ILE A 46 -5.15 0.10 35.69
N TRP A 47 -5.64 0.90 34.74
CA TRP A 47 -6.46 2.08 35.04
C TRP A 47 -7.78 1.72 35.72
N ILE A 48 -8.44 0.65 35.25
CA ILE A 48 -9.66 0.10 35.86
C ILE A 48 -9.35 -0.41 37.28
N ILE A 49 -8.27 -1.17 37.47
CA ILE A 49 -7.86 -1.69 38.78
C ILE A 49 -7.55 -0.54 39.74
N LEU A 50 -6.84 0.50 39.30
CA LEU A 50 -6.54 1.70 40.10
C LEU A 50 -7.81 2.46 40.48
N ASN A 51 -8.78 2.62 39.56
CA ASN A 51 -10.05 3.28 39.87
C ASN A 51 -10.91 2.48 40.86
N ILE A 52 -10.91 1.14 40.76
CA ILE A 52 -11.63 0.26 41.70
C ILE A 52 -10.95 0.24 43.07
N THR A 53 -9.61 0.27 43.12
CA THR A 53 -8.84 0.21 44.39
C THR A 53 -8.69 1.58 45.07
N ALA A 54 -8.83 2.70 44.34
CA ALA A 54 -8.84 4.06 44.86
C ALA A 54 -10.19 4.45 45.52
N TRP A 55 -10.76 3.54 46.31
CA TRP A 55 -12.04 3.67 47.02
C TRP A 55 -12.08 4.81 48.06
N ILE A 56 -10.95 5.47 48.35
CA ILE A 56 -10.83 6.46 49.43
C ILE A 56 -11.18 7.90 48.97
N ASN A 57 -11.14 8.21 47.67
CA ASN A 57 -11.28 9.60 47.20
C ASN A 57 -12.37 9.88 46.13
N HIS A 58 -13.28 8.94 45.83
CA HIS A 58 -14.43 9.16 44.92
C HIS A 58 -14.08 9.92 43.62
N TRP A 59 -12.90 9.67 43.04
CA TRP A 59 -12.39 10.48 41.95
C TRP A 59 -13.12 10.21 40.61
N ASP A 60 -13.77 9.05 40.45
CA ASP A 60 -14.64 8.74 39.31
C ASP A 60 -15.71 7.68 39.67
N PRO A 61 -16.88 8.08 40.21
CA PRO A 61 -18.00 7.18 40.50
C PRO A 61 -18.60 6.58 39.20
N TYR A 62 -19.28 5.44 39.32
CA TYR A 62 -20.02 4.83 38.20
C TYR A 62 -21.01 5.84 37.59
N PRO A 63 -21.00 6.14 36.28
CA PRO A 63 -20.32 5.49 35.15
C PRO A 63 -19.04 6.25 34.75
N PHE A 64 -17.88 5.58 34.71
CA PHE A 64 -16.54 6.13 34.43
C PHE A 64 -16.51 7.19 33.30
N ILE A 65 -16.78 8.46 33.63
CA ILE A 65 -17.09 9.49 32.62
C ILE A 65 -15.80 9.95 31.95
N LEU A 66 -14.71 9.99 32.71
CA LEU A 66 -13.39 10.36 32.20
C LEU A 66 -12.84 9.27 31.28
N LEU A 67 -13.01 7.99 31.64
CA LEU A 67 -12.59 6.89 30.78
C LEU A 67 -13.35 6.89 29.45
N ASN A 68 -14.66 7.10 29.50
CA ASN A 68 -15.49 7.19 28.30
C ASN A 68 -15.08 8.38 27.42
N LEU A 69 -14.80 9.54 28.02
CA LEU A 69 -14.33 10.73 27.32
C LEU A 69 -12.97 10.48 26.62
N VAL A 70 -12.01 9.90 27.34
CA VAL A 70 -10.67 9.63 26.80
C VAL A 70 -10.74 8.62 25.66
N LEU A 71 -11.52 7.53 25.81
CA LEU A 71 -11.70 6.54 24.75
C LEU A 71 -12.39 7.13 23.52
N SER A 72 -13.40 7.96 23.71
CA SER A 72 -14.10 8.65 22.61
C SER A 72 -13.16 9.61 21.86
N PHE A 73 -12.35 10.37 22.59
CA PHE A 73 -11.34 11.24 21.99
C PHE A 73 -10.26 10.44 21.25
N GLN A 74 -9.82 9.32 21.82
CA GLN A 74 -8.85 8.43 21.19
C GLN A 74 -9.39 7.86 19.87
N ALA A 75 -10.64 7.40 19.84
CA ALA A 75 -11.28 6.92 18.63
C ALA A 75 -11.41 8.03 17.58
N ALA A 76 -11.82 9.23 18.00
CA ALA A 76 -11.94 10.39 17.12
C ALA A 76 -10.61 10.79 16.47
N TYR A 77 -9.49 10.71 17.20
CA TYR A 77 -8.16 10.99 16.65
C TYR A 77 -7.61 9.84 15.78
N THR A 78 -7.98 8.60 16.10
CA THR A 78 -7.51 7.42 15.37
C THR A 78 -8.09 7.37 13.95
N ALA A 79 -9.35 7.77 13.75
CA ALA A 79 -10.00 7.71 12.44
C ALA A 79 -9.29 8.55 11.34
N PRO A 80 -8.95 9.84 11.54
CA PRO A 80 -8.18 10.61 10.57
C PRO A 80 -6.79 10.04 10.30
N VAL A 81 -6.10 9.54 11.33
CA VAL A 81 -4.77 8.94 11.19
C VAL A 81 -4.84 7.68 10.31
N ILE A 82 -5.82 6.82 10.54
CA ILE A 82 -6.07 5.64 9.69
C ILE A 82 -6.40 6.08 8.27
N LEU A 83 -7.29 7.05 8.08
CA LEU A 83 -7.68 7.56 6.75
C LEU A 83 -6.49 8.15 5.99
N MET A 84 -5.59 8.87 6.65
CA MET A 84 -4.35 9.39 6.05
C MET A 84 -3.40 8.25 5.65
N SER A 85 -3.30 7.21 6.47
CA SER A 85 -2.51 6.03 6.13
C SER A 85 -3.10 5.28 4.93
N GLU A 86 -4.41 5.05 4.93
CA GLU A 86 -5.15 4.39 3.85
C GLU A 86 -5.03 5.14 2.53
N ASN A 87 -5.26 6.45 2.53
CA ASN A 87 -5.15 7.27 1.31
C ASN A 87 -3.74 7.16 0.68
N ARG A 88 -2.70 7.09 1.51
CA ARG A 88 -1.31 6.95 1.07
C ARG A 88 -0.98 5.53 0.62
N GLN A 89 -1.52 4.49 1.26
CA GLN A 89 -1.41 3.11 0.77
C GLN A 89 -2.07 2.99 -0.60
N ALA A 90 -3.29 3.51 -0.76
CA ALA A 90 -4.00 3.51 -2.02
C ALA A 90 -3.25 4.24 -3.15
N GLU A 91 -2.54 5.35 -2.87
CA GLU A 91 -1.69 5.98 -3.88
C GLU A 91 -0.50 5.12 -4.32
N ARG A 92 0.11 4.37 -3.39
CA ARG A 92 1.19 3.43 -3.72
C ARG A 92 0.66 2.25 -4.54
N ASP A 93 -0.48 1.72 -4.14
CA ASP A 93 -1.13 0.59 -4.81
C ASP A 93 -1.55 0.98 -6.23
N ARG A 94 -2.17 2.15 -6.45
CA ARG A 94 -2.50 2.63 -7.81
C ARG A 94 -1.28 2.74 -8.72
N LYS A 95 -0.12 3.19 -8.20
CA LYS A 95 1.12 3.28 -8.99
C LYS A 95 1.66 1.90 -9.33
N LYS A 96 1.59 0.97 -8.38
CA LYS A 96 1.99 -0.42 -8.59
C LYS A 96 1.09 -1.09 -9.63
N GLU A 97 -0.23 -0.97 -9.48
CA GLU A 97 -1.21 -1.47 -10.45
C GLU A 97 -0.97 -0.92 -11.86
N ALA A 98 -0.70 0.38 -12.00
CA ALA A 98 -0.41 0.97 -13.30
C ALA A 98 0.85 0.37 -13.96
N LEU A 99 1.88 0.07 -13.17
CA LEU A 99 3.11 -0.57 -13.65
C LEU A 99 2.87 -2.04 -14.02
N ASP A 100 2.13 -2.76 -13.19
CA ASP A 100 1.76 -4.15 -13.43
C ASP A 100 0.95 -4.26 -14.73
N LEU A 101 -0.06 -3.39 -14.92
CA LEU A 101 -0.85 -3.31 -16.15
C LEU A 101 -0.02 -2.98 -17.39
N ALA A 102 0.99 -2.12 -17.26
CA ALA A 102 1.88 -1.79 -18.37
C ALA A 102 2.76 -2.99 -18.76
N THR A 103 3.21 -3.76 -17.76
CA THR A 103 3.99 -4.98 -17.95
C THR A 103 3.15 -6.08 -18.60
N ASP A 104 1.91 -6.29 -18.12
CA ASP A 104 0.99 -7.27 -18.68
C ASP A 104 0.66 -6.99 -20.14
N ARG A 105 0.34 -5.73 -20.48
CA ARG A 105 0.10 -5.32 -21.88
C ARG A 105 1.33 -5.50 -22.77
N LYS A 106 2.53 -5.38 -22.20
CA LYS A 106 3.77 -5.60 -22.95
C LYS A 106 3.95 -7.09 -23.21
N ALA A 107 3.75 -7.93 -22.20
CA ALA A 107 3.79 -9.39 -22.35
C ALA A 107 2.74 -9.88 -23.36
N GLU A 108 1.53 -9.32 -23.34
CA GLU A 108 0.46 -9.62 -24.30
C GLU A 108 0.90 -9.35 -25.75
N ARG A 109 1.54 -8.18 -26.01
CA ARG A 109 2.10 -7.86 -27.33
C ARG A 109 3.22 -8.80 -27.75
N GLU A 110 4.15 -9.12 -26.84
CA GLU A 110 5.24 -10.05 -27.13
C GLU A 110 4.69 -11.44 -27.48
N ILE A 111 3.64 -11.90 -26.80
CA ILE A 111 2.95 -13.17 -27.10
C ILE A 111 2.28 -13.11 -28.49
N GLU A 112 1.61 -12.00 -28.81
CA GLU A 112 0.98 -11.81 -30.13
C GLU A 112 2.02 -11.83 -31.26
N GLU A 113 3.16 -11.16 -31.07
CA GLU A 113 4.27 -11.16 -32.01
C GLU A 113 4.84 -12.58 -32.21
N ILE A 114 5.04 -13.34 -31.13
CA ILE A 114 5.49 -14.73 -31.19
C ILE A 114 4.48 -15.60 -31.95
N LYS A 115 3.17 -15.39 -31.73
CA LYS A 115 2.12 -16.13 -32.43
C LYS A 115 2.15 -15.85 -33.94
N ILE A 116 2.31 -14.59 -34.34
CA ILE A 116 2.44 -14.23 -35.76
C ILE A 116 3.68 -14.88 -36.40
N GLN A 117 4.80 -14.91 -35.67
CA GLN A 117 6.02 -15.58 -36.15
C GLN A 117 5.82 -17.09 -36.29
N LEU A 118 5.10 -17.73 -35.36
CA LEU A 118 4.79 -19.16 -35.41
C LEU A 118 3.91 -19.50 -36.62
N ASP A 119 2.81 -18.75 -36.82
CA ASP A 119 1.91 -18.92 -37.97
C ASP A 119 2.66 -18.75 -39.30
N ARG A 120 3.58 -17.79 -39.37
CA ARG A 120 4.42 -17.56 -40.55
C ARG A 120 5.36 -18.75 -40.79
N LEU A 121 5.97 -19.30 -39.74
CA LEU A 121 6.84 -20.47 -39.84
C LEU A 121 6.07 -21.72 -40.27
N GLU A 122 4.85 -21.91 -39.78
CA GLU A 122 3.98 -23.01 -40.21
C GLU A 122 3.64 -22.92 -41.69
N LYS A 123 3.18 -21.75 -42.18
CA LYS A 123 2.89 -21.53 -43.61
C LYS A 123 4.12 -21.79 -44.49
N ASN A 124 5.26 -21.21 -44.15
CA ASN A 124 6.52 -21.39 -44.89
C ASN A 124 6.99 -22.86 -44.94
N LYS A 125 6.70 -23.65 -43.90
CA LYS A 125 7.01 -25.09 -43.90
C LYS A 125 6.05 -25.86 -44.80
N ILE A 126 4.75 -25.56 -44.74
CA ILE A 126 3.74 -26.18 -45.60
C ILE A 126 4.05 -25.92 -47.07
N ASP A 127 4.34 -24.68 -47.45
CA ASP A 127 4.67 -24.31 -48.83
C ASP A 127 5.91 -25.05 -49.34
N ARG A 128 6.94 -25.20 -48.50
CA ARG A 128 8.13 -26.00 -48.84
C ARG A 128 7.82 -27.47 -49.04
N ILE A 129 6.96 -28.06 -48.21
CA ILE A 129 6.54 -29.46 -48.37
C ILE A 129 5.77 -29.63 -49.68
N LEU A 130 4.87 -28.70 -50.02
CA LEU A 130 4.12 -28.71 -51.27
C LEU A 130 5.03 -28.60 -52.50
N ASP A 131 6.03 -27.71 -52.47
CA ASP A 131 7.01 -27.58 -53.57
C ASP A 131 7.83 -28.86 -53.77
N ILE A 132 8.28 -29.49 -52.69
CA ILE A 132 9.02 -30.76 -52.73
C ILE A 132 8.15 -31.88 -53.33
N ILE A 133 6.88 -31.96 -52.96
CA ILE A 133 5.94 -32.96 -53.51
C ILE A 133 5.73 -32.71 -55.01
N ASN A 134 5.52 -31.46 -55.43
CA ASN A 134 5.24 -31.11 -56.82
C ASN A 134 6.44 -31.33 -57.75
N LYS A 135 7.68 -31.10 -57.26
CA LYS A 135 8.92 -31.39 -58.01
C LYS A 135 9.21 -32.88 -58.21
N LYS A 136 8.59 -33.74 -57.40
CA LYS A 136 8.82 -35.20 -57.43
C LYS A 136 7.87 -35.94 -58.38
N LYS A 137 6.94 -35.23 -59.01
CA LYS A 137 5.95 -35.72 -59.96
C LYS A 137 6.34 -35.28 -61.37
#